data_AF-C7CBI7-F1
#
_entry.id   AF-C7CBI7-F1
#
_cell.length_a   1.000
_cell.length_b   1.000
_cell.length_c   1.000
_cell.angle_alpha   90.00
_cell.angle_beta   90.00
_cell.angle_gamma   90.00
#
_symmetry.space_group_name_H-M   'P 1'
#
loop_
_entity.id
_entity.type
_entity.pdbx_description
1 polymer ?
#
loop_
_entity_poly.entity_id
_entity_poly.type
_entity_poly.pdbx_seq_one_letter_code
_entity_poly.pdbx_strand_id
1 'polypeptide(L)' 'MMAGSLSNPHRETLRDAHGQVIGYLDHLHAPGMILIRDAHSNLLGSYDPRLNETRDASSNLIGSSNLLALLLGRSR' A
#
# COMPACT_ATOMS: atom_id res chain seq x y z
N MET A 1 -15.19 -7.69 30.33
CA MET A 1 -13.95 -8.22 29.71
C MET A 1 -13.91 -7.66 28.28
N MET A 2 -13.15 -6.60 28.03
CA MET A 2 -13.04 -5.95 26.70
C MET A 2 -11.62 -6.14 26.18
N ALA A 3 -11.41 -7.17 25.36
CA ALA A 3 -10.19 -7.36 24.59
C ALA A 3 -10.45 -6.88 23.15
N GLY A 4 -10.61 -5.57 22.96
CA GLY A 4 -10.60 -4.91 21.65
C GLY A 4 -9.28 -4.17 21.50
N SER A 5 -8.18 -4.91 21.33
CA SER A 5 -6.84 -4.33 21.36
C SER A 5 -6.11 -4.54 20.04
N LEU A 6 -6.11 -3.46 19.24
CA LEU A 6 -5.05 -3.04 18.32
C LEU A 6 -4.83 -3.91 17.05
N SER A 7 -4.69 -3.25 15.90
CA SER A 7 -4.03 -3.75 14.67
C SER A 7 -4.81 -4.58 13.64
N ASN A 8 -6.03 -4.19 13.23
CA ASN A 8 -6.50 -4.63 11.90
C ASN A 8 -6.07 -3.60 10.84
N PRO A 9 -5.05 -3.87 10.01
CA PRO A 9 -4.81 -3.03 8.85
C PRO A 9 -6.07 -2.99 7.98
N HIS A 10 -6.50 -1.79 7.60
CA HIS A 10 -7.63 -1.65 6.68
C HIS A 10 -7.12 -1.89 5.26
N ARG A 11 -7.64 -2.93 4.60
CA ARG A 11 -7.28 -3.28 3.23
C ARG A 11 -8.31 -2.77 2.25
N GLU A 12 -7.84 -2.00 1.26
CA GLU A 12 -8.61 -1.61 0.09
C GLU A 12 -8.24 -2.52 -1.10
N THR A 13 -9.24 -2.94 -1.88
CA THR A 13 -9.03 -3.77 -3.07
C THR A 13 -9.07 -2.87 -4.32
N LEU A 14 -7.99 -2.89 -5.10
CA LEU A 14 -7.90 -2.16 -6.36
C LEU A 14 -8.41 -3.05 -7.50
N ARG A 15 -9.34 -2.52 -8.30
CA ARG A 15 -9.90 -3.20 -9.46
C ARG A 15 -9.73 -2.38 -10.71
N ASP A 16 -9.57 -3.05 -11.85
CA ASP A 16 -9.64 -2.39 -13.15
C ASP A 16 -11.08 -2.11 -13.59
N ALA A 17 -11.24 -1.53 -14.79
CA ALA A 17 -12.54 -1.19 -15.37
C ALA A 17 -13.43 -2.42 -15.67
N HIS A 18 -12.86 -3.62 -15.73
CA HIS A 18 -13.58 -4.89 -15.91
C HIS A 18 -13.89 -5.58 -14.58
N GLY A 19 -13.52 -4.96 -13.44
CA GLY A 19 -13.72 -5.50 -12.11
C GLY A 19 -12.66 -6.53 -11.68
N GLN A 20 -11.61 -6.76 -12.49
CA GLN A 20 -10.52 -7.66 -12.13
C GLN A 20 -9.67 -7.04 -11.03
N VAL A 21 -9.28 -7.84 -10.04
CA VAL A 21 -8.39 -7.38 -8.97
C VAL A 21 -7.00 -7.18 -9.55
N ILE A 22 -6.48 -5.96 -9.42
CA ILE A 22 -5.14 -5.59 -9.89
C ILE A 22 -4.15 -5.38 -8.76
N GLY A 23 -4.64 -5.25 -7.51
CA GLY A 23 -3.78 -5.10 -6.35
C GLY A 23 -4.54 -4.68 -5.09
N TYR A 24 -3.79 -4.30 -4.07
CA TYR A 24 -4.31 -3.96 -2.75
C TYR A 24 -3.56 -2.76 -2.15
N LEU A 25 -4.27 -1.94 -1.37
CA LEU A 25 -3.67 -0.98 -0.46
C LEU A 25 -3.90 -1.45 0.98
N ASP A 26 -2.84 -1.59 1.76
CA ASP A 26 -2.93 -1.89 3.19
C ASP A 26 -2.62 -0.62 3.99
N HIS A 27 -3.61 -0.12 4.72
CA HIS A 27 -3.49 1.06 5.58
C HIS A 27 -3.10 0.63 7.01
N LEU A 28 -1.90 1.03 7.42
CA LEU A 28 -1.36 0.71 8.75
C LEU A 28 -1.74 1.81 9.74
N HIS A 29 -2.35 1.45 10.87
CA HIS A 29 -2.83 2.43 11.86
C HIS A 29 -1.72 3.24 12.54
N ALA A 30 -0.55 2.65 12.77
CA ALA A 30 0.63 3.34 13.29
C ALA A 30 1.86 2.73 12.63
N PRO A 31 2.68 3.50 11.89
CA PRO A 31 2.76 4.97 11.84
C PRO A 31 1.84 5.70 10.83
N GLY A 32 0.78 5.07 10.30
CA GLY A 32 -0.07 5.68 9.27
C GLY A 32 0.39 5.39 7.84
N MET A 33 1.34 4.47 7.65
CA MET A 33 1.86 4.10 6.34
C MET A 33 0.82 3.38 5.50
N ILE A 34 0.94 3.54 4.18
CA ILE A 34 0.14 2.81 3.18
C ILE A 34 1.09 1.90 2.42
N LEU A 35 0.78 0.61 2.34
CA LEU A 35 1.51 -0.34 1.52
C LEU A 35 0.73 -0.60 0.24
N ILE A 36 1.42 -0.75 -0.90
CA ILE A 36 0.79 -1.24 -2.12
C ILE A 36 1.31 -2.63 -2.48
N ARG A 37 0.38 -3.50 -2.87
CA ARG A 37 0.65 -4.87 -3.31
C ARG A 37 0.04 -5.16 -4.67
N ASP A 38 0.66 -6.07 -5.41
CA ASP A 38 0.10 -6.60 -6.65
C ASP A 38 -1.09 -7.55 -6.39
N ALA A 39 -1.72 -8.04 -7.45
CA ALA A 39 -2.83 -9.00 -7.37
C ALA A 39 -2.46 -10.33 -6.68
N HIS A 40 -1.18 -10.69 -6.64
CA HIS A 40 -0.66 -11.88 -5.95
C HIS A 40 -0.23 -11.58 -4.50
N SER A 41 -0.51 -10.38 -3.98
CA SER A 41 -0.13 -9.89 -2.65
C SER A 41 1.37 -9.66 -2.43
N ASN A 42 2.19 -9.61 -3.49
CA ASN A 42 3.59 -9.20 -3.40
C ASN A 42 3.67 -7.71 -3.07
N LEU A 43 4.57 -7.34 -2.15
CA LEU A 43 4.82 -5.93 -1.82
C LEU A 43 5.50 -5.23 -3.01
N LEU A 44 4.94 -4.10 -3.43
CA LEU A 44 5.55 -3.27 -4.48
C LEU A 44 6.16 -1.98 -3.92
N GLY A 45 5.66 -1.50 -2.79
CA GLY A 45 6.21 -0.33 -2.11
C GLY A 45 5.37 0.18 -0.95
N SER A 46 5.80 1.30 -0.39
CA SER A 46 5.18 1.94 0.77
C SER A 46 5.21 3.46 0.66
N TYR A 47 4.15 4.11 1.14
CA TYR A 47 4.06 5.55 1.30
C TYR A 47 3.99 5.89 2.79
N ASP A 48 4.89 6.78 3.23
CA ASP A 48 4.87 7.37 4.56
C ASP A 48 4.35 8.82 4.48
N PRO A 49 3.12 9.10 4.99
CA PRO A 49 2.56 10.45 4.95
C PRO A 49 3.26 11.43 5.90
N ARG A 50 4.01 10.95 6.90
CA ARG A 50 4.75 11.81 7.84
C ARG A 50 5.98 12.42 7.18
N LEU A 51 6.64 11.62 6.35
CA LEU A 51 7.80 12.04 5.56
C LEU A 51 7.38 12.58 4.17
N ASN A 52 6.14 12.30 3.77
CA ASN A 52 5.65 12.53 2.41
C ASN A 52 6.52 11.82 1.36
N GLU A 53 6.90 10.57 1.62
CA GLU A 53 7.81 9.78 0.78
C GLU A 53 7.16 8.49 0.29
N THR A 54 7.37 8.17 -0.98
CA THR A 54 7.09 6.83 -1.53
C THR A 54 8.39 6.08 -1.76
N ARG A 55 8.44 4.84 -1.30
CA ARG A 55 9.56 3.91 -1.49
C ARG A 55 9.10 2.65 -2.21
N ASP A 56 9.98 2.06 -3.01
CA ASP A 56 9.72 0.75 -3.61
C ASP A 56 9.85 -0.40 -2.60
N ALA A 57 9.60 -1.63 -3.05
CA ALA A 57 9.74 -2.84 -2.23
C ALA A 57 11.16 -3.07 -1.70
N SER A 58 12.18 -2.48 -2.33
CA SER A 58 13.58 -2.51 -1.89
C SER A 58 13.94 -1.32 -0.99
N SER A 59 12.95 -0.53 -0.55
CA SER A 59 13.11 0.67 0.27
C SER A 59 13.83 1.85 -0.41
N ASN A 60 14.03 1.81 -1.73
CA ASN A 60 14.58 2.93 -2.46
C ASN A 60 13.55 4.06 -2.54
N LEU A 61 13.99 5.31 -2.35
CA LEU A 61 13.13 6.48 -2.52
C LEU A 61 12.75 6.66 -3.99
N ILE A 62 11.45 6.63 -4.26
CA ILE A 62 10.88 6.86 -5.59
C ILE A 62 10.54 8.33 -5.79
N GLY A 63 10.15 9.01 -4.70
CA GLY A 63 9.94 10.44 -4.70
C GLY A 63 9.12 10.89 -3.50
N SER A 64 8.86 12.19 -3.46
CA SER A 64 7.98 12.81 -2.48
C SER A 64 6.57 12.93 -3.05
N SER A 65 5.53 12.68 -2.24
CA SER A 65 4.12 12.40 -2.62
C SER A 65 3.76 10.91 -2.65
N ASN A 66 2.46 10.62 -2.70
CA ASN A 66 1.91 9.27 -2.82
C ASN A 66 1.97 8.79 -4.28
N LEU A 67 3.03 8.06 -4.62
CA LEU A 67 3.33 7.54 -5.94
C LEU A 67 3.03 6.04 -6.06
N LEU A 68 2.30 5.46 -5.10
CA LEU A 68 2.08 4.01 -5.00
C LEU A 68 1.47 3.42 -6.28
N ALA A 69 0.50 4.12 -6.89
CA ALA A 69 -0.14 3.66 -8.13
C ALA A 69 0.86 3.47 -9.30
N LEU A 70 1.98 4.21 -9.34
CA LEU A 70 3.01 4.05 -10.36
C LEU A 70 3.72 2.69 -10.26
N LEU A 71 3.85 2.15 -9.04
CA LEU A 71 4.49 0.86 -8.79
C LEU A 71 3.61 -0.30 -9.27
N LEU A 72 2.29 -0.14 -9.18
CA LEU A 72 1.34 -1.14 -9.68
C LEU A 72 1.41 -1.31 -11.20
N GLY A 73 1.56 -0.20 -11.93
CA GLY A 73 1.71 -0.24 -13.39
C GLY A 73 2.97 -0.95 -13.88
N ARG A 74 4.00 -1.07 -13.03
CA ARG A 74 5.29 -1.71 -13.33
C ARG A 74 5.36 -3.19 -12.98
N SER A 75 4.38 -3.71 -12.23
CA SER A 75 4.38 -5.07 -11.70
C SER A 75 3.76 -6.12 -12.65
N ARG A 76 3.42 -5.73 -13.89
CA ARG A 76 2.79 -6.60 -14.88
C ARG A 76 3.81 -7.35 -15.71
#